data_AF-A0A1A9ZP27-F1
#
_entry.id   AF-A0A1A9ZP27-F1
#
_cell.length_a   1.000
_cell.length_b   1.000
_cell.length_c   1.000
_cell.angle_alpha   90.00
_cell.angle_beta   90.00
_cell.angle_gamma   90.00
#
_symmetry.space_group_name_H-M   'P 1'
#
loop_
_entity.id
_entity.type
_entity.pdbx_description
1 polymer ?
#
loop_
_entity_poly.entity_id
_entity_poly.type
_entity_poly.pdbx_seq_one_letter_code
_entity_poly.pdbx_strand_id
1 'polypeptide(L)'
;MMVMLRDRALTWYRNNNQRWTVWEKFKTDFLRFCLSSRHFTRLEDDIRRRTQRAKEKLQDYAQAVQALMRHTAMTEEQKLERIYTNAQPDYLWYIRRRDFTDLA
;
A
#
# COMPACT_ATOMS: atom_id res chain seq x y z
N MET A 1 -9.97 22.70 -7.09
CA MET A 1 -9.83 21.29 -7.54
C MET A 1 -9.69 21.14 -9.05
N MET A 2 -10.41 21.90 -9.90
CA MET A 2 -10.29 21.78 -11.37
C MET A 2 -8.87 22.02 -11.94
N VAL A 3 -8.02 22.79 -11.25
CA VAL A 3 -6.65 23.13 -11.74
C VAL A 3 -5.69 21.91 -11.78
N MET A 4 -5.97 20.86 -11.00
CA MET A 4 -5.08 19.68 -10.94
C MET A 4 -5.49 18.53 -11.86
N LEU A 5 -6.75 18.48 -12.32
CA LEU A 5 -7.22 17.42 -13.21
C LEU A 5 -6.94 17.79 -14.67
N ARG A 6 -6.34 16.87 -15.42
CA ARG A 6 -6.04 17.05 -16.85
C ARG A 6 -6.71 15.97 -17.69
N ASP A 7 -6.93 16.28 -18.96
CA ASP A 7 -7.37 15.35 -20.01
C ASP A 7 -8.58 14.49 -19.61
N ARG A 8 -8.36 13.17 -19.54
CA ARG A 8 -9.37 12.16 -19.24
C ARG A 8 -9.97 12.33 -17.85
N ALA A 9 -9.17 12.74 -16.86
CA ALA A 9 -9.63 12.94 -15.49
C ALA A 9 -10.50 14.19 -15.36
N LEU A 10 -10.17 15.27 -16.10
CA LEU A 10 -10.99 16.48 -16.15
C LEU A 10 -12.34 16.21 -16.82
N THR A 11 -12.33 15.47 -17.92
CA THR A 11 -13.55 15.07 -18.64
C THR A 11 -14.46 14.21 -17.76
N TRP A 12 -13.88 13.22 -17.07
CA TRP A 12 -14.61 12.39 -16.10
C TRP A 12 -15.22 13.23 -14.96
N TYR A 13 -14.46 14.19 -14.41
CA TYR A 13 -14.95 15.06 -13.33
C TYR A 13 -16.16 15.89 -13.77
N ARG A 14 -16.07 16.57 -14.93
CA ARG A 14 -17.16 17.41 -15.46
C ARG A 14 -18.46 16.63 -15.66
N ASN A 15 -18.37 15.36 -16.05
CA ASN A 15 -19.53 14.53 -16.31
C ASN A 15 -20.21 13.99 -15.04
N ASN A 16 -19.52 13.97 -13.90
CA ASN A 16 -19.99 13.31 -12.68
C ASN A 16 -20.11 14.26 -11.47
N ASN A 17 -19.59 15.49 -11.56
CA ASN A 17 -19.46 16.42 -10.42
C ASN A 17 -20.77 16.76 -9.72
N GLN A 18 -21.89 16.82 -10.45
CA GLN A 18 -23.21 17.16 -9.90
C GLN A 18 -23.71 16.12 -8.87
N ARG A 19 -23.17 14.90 -8.89
CA ARG A 19 -23.61 13.79 -8.03
C ARG A 19 -22.91 13.77 -6.66
N TRP A 20 -21.81 14.51 -6.51
CA TRP A 20 -21.01 14.50 -5.29
C TRP A 20 -21.34 15.68 -4.41
N THR A 21 -22.22 15.46 -3.44
CA THR A 21 -22.57 16.47 -2.42
C THR A 21 -21.64 16.46 -1.21
N VAL A 22 -20.80 15.43 -1.08
CA VAL A 22 -19.86 15.24 0.03
C VAL A 22 -18.52 14.77 -0.51
N TRP A 23 -17.43 15.26 0.08
CA TRP A 23 -16.04 14.96 -0.32
C TRP A 23 -15.74 13.46 -0.41
N GLU A 24 -16.20 12.67 0.55
CA GLU A 24 -15.93 11.22 0.58
C GLU A 24 -16.53 10.47 -0.60
N LYS A 25 -17.67 10.93 -1.13
CA LYS A 25 -18.29 10.34 -2.33
C LYS A 25 -17.44 10.62 -3.56
N PHE A 26 -16.97 11.86 -3.73
CA PHE A 26 -16.03 12.22 -4.79
C PHE A 26 -14.76 11.37 -4.70
N LYS A 27 -14.15 11.29 -3.52
CA LYS A 27 -12.91 10.54 -3.30
C LYS A 27 -13.07 9.06 -3.65
N THR A 28 -14.16 8.45 -3.22
CA THR A 28 -14.48 7.04 -3.51
C THR A 28 -14.60 6.80 -5.02
N ASP A 29 -15.37 7.63 -5.73
CA ASP A 29 -15.57 7.48 -7.17
C ASP A 29 -14.31 7.83 -7.96
N PHE A 30 -13.52 8.81 -7.51
CA PHE A 30 -12.25 9.16 -8.12
C PHE A 30 -11.23 8.02 -7.99
N LEU A 31 -11.16 7.38 -6.82
CA LEU A 31 -10.34 6.18 -6.64
C LEU A 31 -10.81 5.03 -7.53
N ARG A 32 -12.12 4.80 -7.70
CA ARG A 32 -12.63 3.79 -8.63
C ARG A 32 -12.32 4.10 -10.10
N PHE A 33 -12.28 5.37 -10.47
CA PHE A 33 -11.94 5.79 -11.82
C PHE A 33 -10.43 5.63 -12.11
N CYS A 34 -9.58 6.02 -11.16
CA CYS A 34 -8.13 5.97 -11.31
C CYS A 34 -7.54 4.57 -11.07
N LEU A 35 -8.16 3.77 -10.20
CA LEU A 35 -7.69 2.45 -9.83
C LEU A 35 -8.55 1.37 -10.46
N SER A 36 -7.92 0.32 -11.00
CA SER A 36 -8.66 -0.85 -11.45
C SER A 36 -9.44 -1.49 -10.29
N SER A 37 -10.58 -2.13 -10.56
CA SER A 37 -11.41 -2.80 -9.54
C SER A 37 -10.65 -3.81 -8.68
N ARG A 38 -9.57 -4.39 -9.21
CA ARG A 38 -8.69 -5.35 -8.52
C ARG A 38 -7.43 -4.72 -7.91
N HIS A 39 -7.28 -3.40 -7.94
CA HIS A 39 -6.04 -2.74 -7.52
C HIS A 39 -5.69 -3.06 -6.07
N PHE A 40 -6.64 -2.90 -5.16
CA PHE A 40 -6.44 -3.22 -3.75
C PHE A 40 -6.18 -4.72 -3.52
N THR A 41 -6.92 -5.59 -4.19
CA THR A 41 -6.69 -7.05 -4.13
C THR A 41 -5.30 -7.43 -4.63
N ARG A 42 -4.85 -6.84 -5.74
CA ARG A 42 -3.48 -7.06 -6.28
C ARG A 42 -2.42 -6.54 -5.32
N LEU A 43 -2.64 -5.37 -4.71
CA LEU A 43 -1.72 -4.82 -3.72
C LEU A 43 -1.59 -5.73 -2.50
N GLU A 44 -2.71 -6.28 -2.00
CA GLU A 44 -2.68 -7.26 -0.91
C GLU A 44 -1.94 -8.55 -1.31
N ASP A 45 -2.17 -9.05 -2.52
CA ASP A 45 -1.45 -10.22 -3.04
C ASP A 45 0.06 -9.94 -3.20
N ASP A 46 0.43 -8.77 -3.69
CA ASP A 46 1.83 -8.34 -3.84
C ASP A 46 2.51 -8.25 -2.47
N ILE A 47 1.85 -7.68 -1.46
CA ILE A 47 2.33 -7.65 -0.08
C ILE A 47 2.52 -9.06 0.47
N ARG A 48 1.55 -9.96 0.24
CA ARG A 48 1.61 -11.34 0.73
C ARG A 48 2.75 -12.13 0.08
N ARG A 49 2.93 -11.97 -1.23
CA ARG A 49 3.94 -12.69 -2.02
C ARG A 49 5.34 -12.11 -1.89
N ARG A 50 5.45 -10.88 -1.38
CA ARG A 50 6.75 -10.24 -1.17
C ARG A 50 7.46 -10.88 0.02
N THR A 51 8.35 -11.82 -0.29
CA THR A 51 9.32 -12.41 0.63
C THR A 51 10.72 -11.87 0.36
N GLN A 52 11.59 -11.93 1.36
CA GLN A 52 13.00 -11.54 1.20
C GLN A 52 13.68 -12.47 0.19
N ARG A 53 14.25 -11.90 -0.87
CA ARG A 53 14.93 -12.67 -1.92
C ARG A 53 16.27 -13.20 -1.41
N ALA A 54 16.76 -14.29 -2.02
CA ALA A 54 18.11 -14.77 -1.73
C ALA A 54 19.14 -13.66 -2.01
N LYS A 55 20.03 -13.41 -1.04
CA LYS A 55 21.06 -12.35 -1.07
C LYS A 55 20.54 -10.92 -1.00
N GLU A 56 19.24 -10.69 -0.80
CA GLU A 56 18.70 -9.36 -0.57
C GLU A 56 18.97 -8.92 0.88
N LYS A 57 19.46 -7.70 1.07
CA LYS A 57 19.66 -7.15 2.41
C LYS A 57 18.31 -6.94 3.08
N LEU A 58 18.24 -7.21 4.39
CA LEU A 58 17.01 -7.05 5.17
C LEU A 58 16.45 -5.63 5.11
N GLN A 59 17.32 -4.61 5.11
CA GLN A 59 16.92 -3.20 4.99
C GLN A 59 16.23 -2.89 3.66
N ASP A 60 16.83 -3.32 2.53
CA ASP A 60 16.26 -3.11 1.19
C ASP A 60 14.91 -3.82 1.05
N TYR A 61 14.82 -5.03 1.62
CA TYR A 61 13.57 -5.78 1.69
C TYR A 61 12.50 -5.05 2.51
N ALA A 62 12.83 -4.62 3.73
CA ALA A 62 11.89 -3.94 4.62
C ALA A 62 11.37 -2.64 3.98
N GLN A 63 12.25 -1.84 3.37
CA GLN A 63 11.86 -0.61 2.69
C GLN A 63 10.95 -0.87 1.49
N ALA A 64 11.22 -1.93 0.71
CA ALA A 64 10.36 -2.33 -0.40
C ALA A 64 8.96 -2.76 0.08
N VAL A 65 8.87 -3.52 1.17
CA VAL A 65 7.58 -3.93 1.76
C VAL A 65 6.83 -2.75 2.36
N GLN A 66 7.52 -1.83 3.05
CA GLN A 66 6.94 -0.58 3.54
C GLN A 66 6.37 0.28 2.41
N ALA A 67 7.06 0.36 1.27
CA ALA A 67 6.57 1.09 0.10
C ALA A 67 5.25 0.52 -0.43
N LEU A 68 5.09 -0.81 -0.44
CA LEU A 68 3.83 -1.46 -0.79
C LEU A 68 2.73 -1.20 0.25
N MET A 69 3.08 -1.13 1.53
CA MET A 69 2.14 -0.91 2.64
C MET A 69 1.78 0.56 2.88
N ARG A 70 2.41 1.51 2.17
CA ARG A 70 2.23 2.95 2.43
C ARG A 70 0.78 3.43 2.36
N HIS A 71 -0.01 2.80 1.50
CA HIS A 71 -1.40 3.19 1.25
C HIS A 71 -2.41 2.12 1.71
N THR A 72 -1.98 1.20 2.58
CA THR A 72 -2.88 0.21 3.19
C THR A 72 -3.39 0.72 4.54
N ALA A 73 -4.51 0.15 5.00
CA ALA A 73 -5.06 0.40 6.32
C ALA A 73 -4.41 -0.45 7.42
N MET A 74 -3.25 -1.05 7.15
CA MET A 74 -2.57 -1.92 8.11
C MET A 74 -2.00 -1.10 9.27
N THR A 75 -2.16 -1.61 10.50
CA THR A 75 -1.49 -1.01 11.68
C THR A 75 0.01 -1.24 11.61
N GLU A 76 0.79 -0.46 12.35
CA GLU A 76 2.25 -0.63 12.41
C GLU A 76 2.62 -2.05 12.87
N GLU A 77 1.90 -2.62 13.84
CA GLU A 77 2.12 -3.98 14.31
C GLU A 77 1.87 -5.00 13.19
N GLN A 78 0.81 -4.83 12.40
CA GLN A 78 0.50 -5.71 11.27
C GLN A 78 1.57 -5.64 10.18
N LYS A 79 2.12 -4.45 9.92
CA LYS A 79 3.22 -4.27 8.98
C LYS A 79 4.47 -4.97 9.49
N LEU A 80 4.82 -4.80 10.76
CA LEU A 80 5.95 -5.47 11.41
C LEU A 80 5.83 -6.98 11.37
N GLU A 81 4.66 -7.53 11.71
CA GLU A 81 4.40 -8.97 11.63
C GLU A 81 4.58 -9.51 10.20
N ARG A 82 4.11 -8.76 9.21
CA ARG A 82 4.25 -9.17 7.81
C ARG A 82 5.71 -9.15 7.36
N ILE A 83 6.47 -8.10 7.70
CA ILE A 83 7.90 -8.02 7.36
C ILE A 83 8.66 -9.17 8.00
N TYR A 84 8.42 -9.43 9.29
CA TYR A 84 9.07 -10.50 10.06
C TYR A 84 8.75 -11.89 9.49
N THR A 85 7.47 -12.20 9.26
CA THR A 85 7.04 -13.51 8.77
C THR A 85 7.59 -13.85 7.39
N ASN A 86 7.77 -12.84 6.53
CA ASN A 86 8.23 -13.01 5.16
C ASN A 86 9.74 -12.77 4.99
N ALA A 87 10.47 -12.48 6.07
CA ALA A 87 11.93 -12.39 6.08
C ALA A 87 12.57 -13.79 5.94
N GLN A 88 13.85 -13.83 5.56
CA GLN A 88 14.57 -15.09 5.44
C GLN A 88 14.75 -15.76 6.81
N PRO A 89 14.58 -17.09 6.91
CA PRO A 89 14.74 -17.83 8.17
C PRO A 89 16.09 -17.60 8.85
N ASP A 90 17.14 -17.39 8.07
CA ASP A 90 18.51 -17.15 8.56
C ASP A 90 18.59 -15.93 9.49
N TYR A 91 17.79 -14.89 9.23
CA TYR A 91 17.72 -13.71 10.08
C TYR A 91 16.87 -13.93 11.35
N LEU A 92 15.91 -14.86 11.30
CA LEU A 92 15.02 -15.17 12.44
C LEU A 92 15.77 -15.85 13.60
N TRP A 93 16.95 -16.42 13.34
CA TRP A 93 17.83 -16.93 14.40
C TRP A 93 18.44 -15.82 15.25
N TYR A 94 18.65 -14.65 14.66
CA TYR A 94 19.36 -13.53 15.31
C TYR A 94 18.43 -12.43 15.80
N ILE A 95 17.23 -12.32 15.21
CA ILE A 95 16.28 -11.26 15.51
C ILE A 95 14.95 -11.91 15.92
N ARG A 96 14.45 -11.57 17.10
CA ARG A 96 13.13 -12.02 17.56
C ARG A 96 12.11 -10.93 17.29
N ARG A 97 10.85 -11.34 17.08
CA ARG A 97 9.74 -10.41 16.85
C ARG A 97 9.61 -9.32 17.93
N ARG A 98 9.93 -9.64 19.18
CA ARG A 98 9.87 -8.72 20.33
C ARG A 98 11.00 -7.69 20.39
N ASP A 99 12.04 -7.86 19.58
CA ASP A 99 13.24 -7.01 19.64
C ASP A 99 13.01 -5.67 18.92
N PHE A 100 11.87 -5.52 18.23
CA PHE A 100 11.51 -4.32 17.49
C PHE A 100 10.01 -3.99 17.65
N THR A 101 9.72 -2.73 17.89
CA THR A 101 8.36 -2.20 18.15
C THR A 101 7.89 -1.22 17.10
N ASP A 102 8.80 -0.73 16.27
CA ASP A 102 8.54 0.30 15.28
C ASP A 102 9.36 0.06 14.00
N LEU A 103 9.02 0.84 12.98
CA LEU A 103 9.60 0.78 11.63
C LEU A 103 10.56 1.95 11.35
N ALA A 104 10.94 2.71 12.38
CA ALA A 104 11.60 4.01 12.29
C ALA A 104 13.14 3.93 12.25
#